data_AF-A0A8X6WJT0-F1
#
_entry.id   AF-A0A8X6WJT0-F1
#
_cell.length_a   1.000
_cell.length_b   1.000
_cell.length_c   1.000
_cell.angle_alpha   90.00
_cell.angle_beta   90.00
_cell.angle_gamma   90.00
#
_symmetry.space_group_name_H-M   'P 1'
#
loop_
_entity.id
_entity.type
_entity.pdbx_description
1 polymer ?
#
loop_
_entity_poly.entity_id
_entity_poly.type
_entity_poly.pdbx_seq_one_letter_code
_entity_poly.pdbx_strand_id
1 'polypeptide(L)'
;MTGNQLDVIIDKKPIRALVDSGASFSVISDKYRRFLKKVLFADAKSVMLKVADGNFVRPIGKCVLRVRINNRELPFEFIVLSHCSHDVILGWDFLEASQAVIDCGQK
;
A
#
# COMPACT_ATOMS: atom_id res chain seq x y z
N MET A 1 -1.48 19.44 10.82
CA MET A 1 -1.57 17.98 11.01
C MET A 1 -0.23 17.40 10.60
N THR A 2 0.52 16.82 11.52
CA THR A 2 1.87 16.27 11.29
C THR A 2 1.76 14.75 11.12
N GLY A 3 1.92 14.22 9.91
CA GLY A 3 1.95 12.77 9.69
C GLY A 3 2.22 12.43 8.23
N ASN A 4 2.90 11.32 7.99
CA ASN A 4 3.23 10.78 6.67
C ASN A 4 2.05 10.03 6.05
N GLN A 5 0.86 10.62 6.11
CA GLN A 5 -0.37 10.00 5.63
C GLN A 5 -1.02 10.87 4.54
N LEU A 6 -1.50 10.22 3.49
CA LEU A 6 -2.11 10.85 2.33
C LEU A 6 -3.56 10.38 2.15
N ASP A 7 -4.48 11.31 1.94
CA ASP A 7 -5.85 10.97 1.55
C ASP A 7 -5.86 10.54 0.08
N VAL A 8 -6.27 9.30 -0.16
CA VAL A 8 -6.33 8.67 -1.47
C VAL A 8 -7.70 8.05 -1.69
N ILE A 9 -8.02 7.74 -2.94
CA ILE A 9 -9.24 7.00 -3.29
C ILE A 9 -8.83 5.67 -3.90
N ILE A 10 -9.18 4.58 -3.23
CA ILE A 10 -8.91 3.23 -3.68
C ILE A 10 -10.21 2.57 -4.08
N ASP A 11 -10.31 2.15 -5.35
CA ASP A 11 -11.51 1.49 -5.89
C ASP A 11 -12.81 2.24 -5.50
N LYS A 12 -12.79 3.57 -5.68
CA LYS A 12 -13.88 4.52 -5.35
C LYS A 12 -14.17 4.72 -3.85
N LYS A 13 -13.34 4.20 -2.95
CA LYS A 13 -13.45 4.41 -1.50
C LYS A 13 -12.35 5.35 -0.99
N PRO A 14 -12.70 6.46 -0.31
CA PRO A 14 -11.69 7.31 0.31
C PRO A 14 -11.03 6.57 1.48
N ILE A 15 -9.72 6.68 1.58
CA ILE A 15 -8.92 6.11 2.67
C ILE A 15 -7.65 6.94 2.89
N ARG A 16 -7.20 6.98 4.14
CA ARG A 16 -5.93 7.59 4.50
C ARG A 16 -4.82 6.53 4.47
N ALA A 17 -3.95 6.60 3.47
CA ALA A 17 -2.84 5.66 3.29
C ALA A 17 -1.58 6.16 3.98
N LEU A 18 -0.78 5.24 4.53
CA LEU A 18 0.57 5.55 5.01
C LEU A 18 1.51 5.71 3.81
N VAL A 19 2.29 6.79 3.77
CA VAL A 19 3.38 6.99 2.81
C VAL A 19 4.67 6.56 3.50
N ASP A 20 5.31 5.52 3.00
CA ASP A 20 6.48 4.90 3.65
C ASP A 20 7.57 4.57 2.64
N SER A 21 8.55 5.46 2.50
CA SER A 21 9.74 5.21 1.68
C SER A 21 10.66 4.13 2.25
N GLY A 22 10.48 3.74 3.51
CA GLY A 22 11.20 2.62 4.14
C GLY A 22 10.61 1.24 3.79
N ALA A 23 9.38 1.19 3.29
CA ALA A 23 8.77 -0.04 2.81
C ALA A 23 9.13 -0.28 1.34
N SER A 24 9.78 -1.40 1.01
CA SER A 24 10.11 -1.72 -0.39
C SER A 24 8.86 -1.97 -1.26
N PHE A 25 7.76 -2.43 -0.66
CA PHE A 25 6.55 -2.82 -1.34
C PHE A 25 5.34 -2.08 -0.81
N SER A 26 4.38 -1.84 -1.70
CA SER A 26 3.06 -1.35 -1.34
C SER A 26 2.20 -2.47 -0.78
N VAL A 27 1.54 -2.20 0.34
CA VAL A 27 0.84 -3.21 1.15
C VAL A 27 -0.62 -2.82 1.35
N ILE A 28 -1.51 -3.81 1.29
CA ILE A 28 -2.89 -3.71 1.74
C ILE A 28 -3.19 -4.78 2.80
N SER A 29 -3.96 -4.43 3.82
CA SER A 29 -4.47 -5.40 4.80
C SER A 29 -5.49 -6.34 4.16
N ASP A 30 -5.48 -7.63 4.51
CA ASP A 30 -6.50 -8.56 4.01
C ASP A 30 -7.92 -8.14 4.43
N LYS A 31 -8.05 -7.54 5.62
CA LYS A 31 -9.32 -6.94 6.08
C LYS A 31 -9.85 -5.92 5.08
N TYR A 32 -9.02 -4.98 4.65
CA TYR A 32 -9.44 -3.94 3.72
C TYR A 32 -9.64 -4.48 2.30
N ARG A 33 -8.79 -5.40 1.84
CA ARG A 33 -9.00 -6.12 0.56
C ARG A 33 -10.36 -6.81 0.52
N ARG A 34 -10.76 -7.52 1.60
CA ARG A 34 -12.08 -8.17 1.71
C ARG A 34 -13.22 -7.17 1.68
N PHE A 35 -13.07 -6.05 2.39
CA PHE A 35 -14.04 -4.94 2.35
C PHE A 35 -14.25 -4.41 0.93
N LEU A 36 -13.16 -4.26 0.16
CA LEU A 36 -13.19 -3.86 -1.25
C LEU A 36 -13.59 -4.99 -2.21
N LYS A 37 -13.77 -6.22 -1.71
CA LYS A 37 -14.08 -7.44 -2.50
C LYS A 37 -13.07 -7.71 -3.62
N LYS A 38 -11.79 -7.38 -3.41
CA LYS A 38 -10.73 -7.56 -4.41
C LYS A 38 -10.26 -9.00 -4.45
N VAL A 39 -10.04 -9.53 -5.64
CA VAL A 39 -9.51 -10.88 -5.83
C VAL A 39 -8.10 -10.96 -5.24
N LEU A 40 -7.86 -12.01 -4.44
CA LEU A 40 -6.53 -12.38 -3.97
C LEU A 40 -5.96 -13.41 -4.95
N PHE A 41 -4.77 -13.15 -5.49
CA PHE A 41 -4.05 -14.14 -6.28
C PHE A 41 -2.73 -14.50 -5.62
N ALA A 42 -2.35 -15.77 -5.74
CA ALA A 42 -1.09 -16.27 -5.19
C ALA A 42 0.07 -15.70 -5.99
N ASP A 43 1.15 -15.33 -5.29
CA ASP A 43 2.44 -15.09 -5.91
C ASP A 43 3.30 -16.34 -5.73
N ALA A 44 3.57 -17.04 -6.83
CA ALA A 44 4.44 -18.22 -6.82
C ALA A 44 5.86 -17.91 -6.33
N LYS A 45 6.26 -16.64 -6.32
CA LYS A 45 7.55 -16.15 -5.83
C LYS A 45 7.46 -15.47 -4.46
N SER A 46 6.40 -15.71 -3.68
CA SER A 46 6.18 -15.05 -2.38
C SER A 46 7.38 -15.21 -1.43
N VAL A 47 8.12 -14.11 -1.25
CA VAL A 47 9.27 -14.00 -0.35
C VAL A 47 8.80 -13.59 1.04
N MET A 48 9.47 -14.07 2.08
CA MET A 48 9.29 -13.55 3.45
C MET A 48 9.68 -12.08 3.49
N LEU A 49 8.79 -11.22 3.98
CA LEU A 49 9.07 -9.80 4.14
C LEU A 49 9.55 -9.53 5.55
N LYS A 50 10.68 -8.82 5.68
CA LYS A 50 11.07 -8.22 6.96
C LYS A 50 10.26 -6.94 7.15
N VAL A 51 9.49 -6.86 8.23
CA VAL A 51 8.65 -5.69 8.53
C VAL A 51 9.34 -4.76 9.55
N ALA A 52 8.73 -3.61 9.81
CA ALA A 52 9.35 -2.53 10.59
C ALA A 52 9.70 -2.91 12.04
N ASP A 53 9.02 -3.89 12.63
CA ASP A 53 9.32 -4.40 13.98
C ASP A 53 10.50 -5.40 14.01
N GLY A 54 11.08 -5.70 12.84
CA GLY A 54 12.19 -6.64 12.67
C GLY A 54 11.78 -8.09 12.43
N ASN A 55 10.50 -8.43 12.59
CA ASN A 55 9.97 -9.76 12.33
C ASN A 55 9.84 -10.04 10.83
N PHE A 56 9.69 -11.33 10.50
CA PHE A 56 9.44 -11.78 9.13
C PHE A 56 8.00 -12.27 8.99
N VAL A 57 7.30 -11.77 7.97
CA VAL A 57 5.93 -12.17 7.65
C VAL A 57 5.85 -12.75 6.25
N ARG A 58 5.01 -13.76 6.06
CA ARG A 58 4.70 -14.30 4.74
C ARG A 58 3.48 -13.57 4.19
N PRO A 59 3.56 -12.91 3.01
CA PRO A 59 2.39 -12.41 2.34
C PRO A 59 1.41 -13.53 2.00
N ILE A 60 0.11 -13.26 2.15
CA ILE A 60 -0.93 -14.22 1.79
C ILE A 60 -1.24 -14.21 0.28
N GLY A 61 -0.70 -13.23 -0.44
CA GLY A 61 -0.82 -13.10 -1.88
C GLY A 61 -0.72 -11.64 -2.31
N LYS A 62 -1.28 -11.35 -3.49
CA LYS A 62 -1.31 -10.02 -4.09
C LYS A 62 -2.70 -9.68 -4.57
N CYS A 63 -2.96 -8.39 -4.77
CA CYS A 63 -4.16 -7.92 -5.44
C CYS A 63 -3.87 -6.63 -6.23
N VAL A 64 -4.69 -6.31 -7.23
CA VAL A 64 -4.56 -5.06 -7.99
C VAL A 64 -5.62 -4.08 -7.53
N LEU A 65 -5.20 -2.90 -7.08
CA LEU A 65 -6.06 -1.80 -6.63
C LEU A 65 -6.05 -0.68 -7.66
N ARG A 66 -7.18 0.01 -7.87
CA ARG A 66 -7.17 1.29 -8.59
C ARG A 66 -6.92 2.41 -7.58
N VAL A 67 -5.75 3.03 -7.66
CA VAL A 67 -5.34 4.11 -6.75
C VAL A 67 -5.54 5.43 -7.46
N ARG A 68 -6.31 6.33 -6.85
CA ARG A 68 -6.52 7.69 -7.32
C ARG A 68 -5.97 8.69 -6.31
N ILE A 69 -5.08 9.55 -6.81
CA ILE A 69 -4.50 10.69 -6.09
C ILE A 69 -4.75 11.92 -6.98
N ASN A 70 -5.48 12.91 -6.44
CA ASN A 70 -5.98 14.04 -7.22
C ASN A 70 -6.76 13.57 -8.47
N ASN A 71 -6.32 13.99 -9.66
CA ASN A 71 -6.93 13.66 -10.95
C ASN A 71 -6.23 12.49 -11.69
N ARG A 72 -5.26 11.81 -11.05
CA ARG A 72 -4.58 10.64 -11.62
C ARG A 72 -5.10 9.36 -10.99
N GLU A 73 -5.56 8.42 -11.80
CA GLU A 73 -5.99 7.09 -11.37
C GLU A 73 -5.23 6.03 -12.16
N LEU A 74 -4.62 5.07 -11.45
CA LEU A 74 -3.88 3.97 -12.08
C LEU A 74 -4.09 2.65 -11.32
N PRO A 75 -4.13 1.51 -12.03
CA PRO A 75 -4.06 0.21 -11.39
C PRO A 75 -2.65 -0.04 -10.86
N PHE A 76 -2.54 -0.53 -9.64
CA PHE A 76 -1.25 -0.88 -9.03
C PHE A 76 -1.36 -2.18 -8.24
N GLU A 77 -0.31 -2.99 -8.27
CA GLU A 77 -0.24 -4.26 -7.55
C GLU A 77 0.18 -4.01 -6.09
N PHE A 78 -0.54 -4.61 -5.16
CA PHE A 78 -0.24 -4.54 -3.73
C PHE A 78 0.00 -5.94 -3.17
N ILE A 79 0.98 -6.04 -2.29
CA ILE A 79 1.15 -7.20 -1.43
C ILE A 79 0.03 -7.21 -0.38
N VAL A 80 -0.56 -8.38 -0.16
CA VAL A 80 -1.60 -8.56 0.87
C VAL A 80 -0.99 -9.22 2.10
N LEU A 81 -1.08 -8.53 3.24
CA LEU A 81 -0.71 -9.08 4.55
C LEU A 81 -1.97 -9.46 5.34
N SER A 82 -1.93 -10.61 6.03
CA SER A 82 -3.03 -11.04 6.91
C SER A 82 -3.29 -10.05 8.04
N HIS A 83 -2.21 -9.52 8.63
CA HIS A 83 -2.24 -8.50 9.67
C HIS A 83 -1.30 -7.35 9.29
N CYS A 84 -1.82 -6.14 9.32
CA CYS A 84 -1.08 -4.90 9.10
C CYS A 84 -1.71 -3.80 9.96
N SER A 85 -0.90 -2.93 10.57
CA SER A 85 -1.40 -1.83 11.41
C SER A 85 -2.10 -0.75 10.60
N HIS A 86 -1.81 -0.67 9.29
CA HIS A 86 -2.44 0.22 8.34
C HIS A 86 -3.17 -0.58 7.28
N ASP A 87 -4.33 -0.09 6.86
CA ASP A 87 -5.10 -0.73 5.80
C ASP A 87 -4.40 -0.60 4.45
N VAL A 88 -3.66 0.48 4.22
CA VAL A 88 -2.88 0.74 2.99
C VAL A 88 -1.56 1.40 3.35
N ILE A 89 -0.47 0.87 2.79
CA ILE A 89 0.86 1.47 2.78
C ILE A 89 1.28 1.66 1.32
N LEU A 90 1.63 2.88 0.95
CA LEU A 90 2.28 3.23 -0.31
C LEU A 90 3.79 3.15 -0.09
N GLY A 91 4.37 2.05 -0.57
CA GLY A 91 5.80 1.77 -0.46
C GLY A 91 6.60 2.41 -1.59
N TRP A 92 7.91 2.15 -1.56
CA TRP A 92 8.87 2.66 -2.53
C TRP A 92 8.53 2.28 -3.97
N ASP A 93 8.03 1.06 -4.23
CA ASP A 93 7.57 0.63 -5.55
C ASP A 93 6.51 1.55 -6.17
N PHE A 94 5.52 1.99 -5.39
CA PHE A 94 4.50 2.93 -5.83
C PHE A 94 5.07 4.35 -5.96
N LEU A 95 5.90 4.77 -5.01
CA LEU A 95 6.53 6.10 -5.03
C LEU A 95 7.44 6.27 -6.25
N GLU A 96 8.25 5.26 -6.56
CA GLU A 96 9.11 5.22 -7.75
C GLU A 96 8.28 5.21 -9.03
N ALA A 97 7.28 4.31 -9.13
CA ALA A 97 6.43 4.20 -10.31
C ALA A 97 5.60 5.45 -10.59
N SER A 98 5.26 6.21 -9.56
CA SER A 98 4.53 7.48 -9.67
C SER A 98 5.45 8.70 -9.84
N GLN A 99 6.77 8.51 -9.77
CA GLN A 99 7.78 9.58 -9.72
C GLN A 99 7.45 10.61 -8.63
N ALA A 100 7.06 10.11 -7.46
CA ALA A 100 6.61 10.95 -6.34
C ALA A 100 7.74 11.84 -5.82
N VAL A 101 7.37 13.08 -5.46
CA VAL A 101 8.21 13.99 -4.68
C VAL A 101 7.61 14.11 -3.29
N ILE A 102 8.39 13.73 -2.27
CA ILE A 102 7.99 13.89 -0.87
C ILE A 102 8.60 15.21 -0.36
N ASP A 103 7.77 16.24 -0.29
CA ASP A 103 8.15 17.56 0.23
C ASP A 103 7.88 17.63 1.74
N CYS A 104 8.95 17.56 2.54
CA CYS A 104 8.91 17.67 4.00
C CYS A 104 9.10 19.12 4.50
N GLY A 105 9.23 20.10 3.62
CA GLY A 105 9.57 21.49 3.94
C GLY A 105 8.37 22.41 4.14
N GLN A 106 7.17 21.98 3.74
CA GLN A 106 5.96 22.81 3.87
C GLN A 106 5.38 22.71 5.28
N LYS A 107 5.27 23.86 5.95
CA LYS A 107 4.70 24.03 7.29
C LYS A 107 3.24 24.47 7.23
#